data_AF-A0A136HXB7-F1
#
_entry.id   AF-A0A136HXB7-F1
#
_cell.length_a   1.000
_cell.length_b   1.000
_cell.length_c   1.000
_cell.angle_alpha   90.00
_cell.angle_beta   90.00
_cell.angle_gamma   90.00
#
_symmetry.space_group_name_H-M   'P 1'
#
loop_
_entity.id
_entity.type
_entity.pdbx_description
1 polymer ?
#
loop_
_entity_poly.entity_id
_entity_poly.type
_entity_poly.pdbx_seq_one_letter_code
_entity_poly.pdbx_strand_id
1 'polypeptide(L)'
;MNFHPLLFKDNIDAFLSDVVPHEVSHLLVWVLFGRVQPHGKEWQSIMRSVFNCTPNATHQFDVKRVARTFHYVCDCDTYALSTRRHNNILKGAQYKCRKCQALLRAPDVGSLKAY
;
A
#
# COMPACT_ATOMS: atom_id res chain seq x y z
N MET A 1 -10.63 3.28 8.24
CA MET A 1 -10.30 2.00 7.60
C MET A 1 -10.90 2.00 6.20
N ASN A 2 -10.15 1.66 5.15
CA ASN A 2 -10.65 1.63 3.78
C ASN A 2 -10.19 0.34 3.10
N PHE A 3 -11.11 -0.41 2.51
CA PHE A 3 -10.84 -1.67 1.82
C PHE A 3 -11.08 -1.52 0.33
N HIS A 4 -10.18 -2.06 -0.49
CA HIS A 4 -10.40 -2.09 -1.92
C HIS A 4 -11.50 -3.10 -2.26
N PRO A 5 -12.63 -2.69 -2.87
CA PRO A 5 -13.84 -3.53 -2.97
C PRO A 5 -13.61 -4.82 -3.75
N LEU A 6 -12.78 -4.78 -4.81
CA LEU A 6 -12.42 -6.00 -5.55
C LEU A 6 -11.53 -6.95 -4.74
N LEU A 7 -10.56 -6.44 -3.97
CA LEU A 7 -9.71 -7.30 -3.13
C LEU A 7 -10.53 -7.92 -2.00
N PHE A 8 -11.45 -7.15 -1.40
CA PHE A 8 -12.37 -7.67 -0.40
C PHE A 8 -13.26 -8.78 -0.98
N LYS A 9 -13.90 -8.52 -2.12
CA LYS A 9 -14.77 -9.51 -2.78
C LYS A 9 -14.03 -10.79 -3.14
N ASP A 10 -12.81 -10.67 -3.68
CA ASP A 10 -12.03 -11.82 -4.15
C ASP A 10 -11.36 -12.60 -2.98
N ASN A 11 -11.30 -12.03 -1.76
CA ASN A 11 -10.56 -12.61 -0.62
C ASN A 11 -11.34 -12.49 0.70
N ILE A 12 -12.67 -12.63 0.67
CA ILE A 12 -13.54 -12.32 1.81
C ILE A 12 -13.13 -13.03 3.10
N ASP A 13 -12.82 -14.33 3.03
CA ASP A 13 -12.44 -15.13 4.20
C ASP A 13 -11.14 -14.64 4.82
N ALA A 14 -10.13 -14.32 4.01
CA ALA A 14 -8.87 -13.75 4.49
C ALA A 14 -9.07 -12.34 5.05
N PHE A 15 -10.00 -11.56 4.50
CA PHE A 15 -10.32 -10.25 5.07
C PHE A 15 -10.96 -10.40 6.45
N LEU A 16 -11.94 -11.29 6.61
CA LEU A 16 -12.64 -11.47 7.87
C LEU A 16 -11.75 -12.12 8.94
N SER A 17 -10.89 -13.06 8.56
CA SER A 17 -10.04 -13.81 9.49
C SER A 17 -8.71 -13.12 9.83
N ASP A 18 -8.24 -12.16 9.03
CA ASP A 18 -6.91 -11.56 9.21
C ASP A 18 -6.89 -10.03 9.05
N VAL A 19 -7.36 -9.50 7.90
CA VAL A 19 -7.27 -8.05 7.61
C VAL A 19 -8.16 -7.21 8.54
N VAL A 20 -9.40 -7.62 8.78
CA VAL A 20 -10.31 -6.91 9.69
C VAL A 20 -9.77 -6.94 11.12
N PRO A 21 -9.38 -8.10 11.69
CA PRO A 21 -8.67 -8.17 12.96
C PRO A 21 -7.45 -7.25 13.03
N HIS A 22 -6.61 -7.23 11.99
CA HIS A 22 -5.43 -6.37 11.89
C HIS A 22 -5.77 -4.89 12.06
N GLU A 23 -6.72 -4.43 11.25
CA GLU A 23 -7.07 -3.02 11.19
C GLU A 23 -7.88 -2.57 12.42
N VAL A 24 -8.75 -3.44 12.95
CA VAL A 24 -9.47 -3.17 14.21
C VAL A 24 -8.50 -3.15 15.39
N SER A 25 -7.46 -3.99 15.39
CA SER A 25 -6.43 -3.96 16.42
C SER A 25 -5.70 -2.63 16.47
N HIS A 26 -5.45 -1.96 15.34
CA HIS A 26 -4.90 -0.58 15.37
C HIS A 26 -5.84 0.42 16.05
N LEU A 27 -7.14 0.30 15.81
CA LEU A 27 -8.14 1.17 16.45
C LEU A 27 -8.20 0.93 17.95
N LEU A 28 -8.26 -0.33 18.37
CA LEU A 28 -8.28 -0.69 19.79
C LEU A 28 -6.99 -0.25 20.49
N VAL A 29 -5.83 -0.40 19.84
CA VAL A 29 -4.57 0.09 20.40
C VAL A 29 -4.60 1.60 20.61
N TRP A 30 -5.09 2.36 19.63
CA TRP A 30 -5.21 3.81 19.76
C TRP A 30 -6.12 4.20 20.93
N VAL A 31 -7.29 3.54 21.04
CA VAL A 31 -8.28 3.83 22.09
C VAL A 31 -7.75 3.48 23.49
N LEU A 32 -7.04 2.35 23.63
CA LEU A 32 -6.63 1.83 24.94
C LEU A 32 -5.25 2.34 25.40
N PHE A 33 -4.33 2.58 24.46
CA PHE A 33 -2.92 2.88 24.78
C PHE A 33 -2.41 4.19 24.14
N GLY A 34 -3.20 4.83 23.28
CA GLY A 34 -2.79 6.05 22.58
C GLY A 34 -1.70 5.80 21.55
N ARG A 35 -0.71 6.71 21.48
CA ARG A 35 0.41 6.63 20.52
C ARG A 35 1.46 5.65 21.01
N VAL A 36 1.50 4.47 20.39
CA VAL A 36 2.54 3.46 20.58
C VAL A 36 3.11 3.01 19.23
N GLN A 37 4.11 2.12 19.26
CA GLN A 37 4.70 1.56 18.05
C GLN A 37 3.64 0.80 17.22
N PRO A 38 3.50 1.08 15.91
CA PRO A 38 2.64 0.29 15.03
C PRO A 38 3.05 -1.18 15.07
N HIS A 39 2.08 -2.08 15.22
CA HIS A 39 2.31 -3.53 15.32
C HIS A 39 3.22 -3.95 16.50
N GLY A 40 3.35 -3.09 17.51
CA GLY A 40 4.10 -3.34 18.75
C GLY A 40 3.40 -4.32 19.70
N LYS A 41 3.94 -4.50 20.91
CA LYS A 41 3.47 -5.51 21.88
C LYS A 41 1.97 -5.40 22.19
N GLU A 42 1.43 -4.19 22.26
CA GLU A 42 0.01 -3.91 22.50
C GLU A 42 -0.84 -4.45 21.35
N TRP A 43 -0.48 -4.12 20.11
CA TRP A 43 -1.16 -4.60 18.91
C TRP A 43 -1.09 -6.12 18.79
N GLN A 44 0.09 -6.70 19.02
CA GLN A 44 0.26 -8.16 18.97
C GLN A 44 -0.53 -8.86 20.08
N SER A 45 -0.67 -8.22 21.25
CA SER A 45 -1.51 -8.73 22.33
C SER A 45 -2.97 -8.78 21.89
N ILE A 46 -3.50 -7.69 21.33
CA ILE A 46 -4.90 -7.65 20.85
C ILE A 46 -5.15 -8.68 19.75
N MET A 47 -4.25 -8.78 18.76
CA MET A 47 -4.34 -9.79 17.70
C MET A 47 -4.50 -11.21 18.28
N ARG A 48 -3.69 -11.57 19.27
CA ARG A 48 -3.72 -12.90 19.88
C ARG A 48 -4.89 -13.10 20.84
N SER A 49 -5.12 -12.17 21.77
CA SER A 49 -6.04 -12.38 22.88
C SER A 49 -7.50 -12.05 22.56
N VAL A 50 -7.74 -11.15 21.60
CA VAL A 50 -9.09 -10.73 21.21
C VAL A 50 -9.55 -11.44 19.95
N PHE A 51 -8.67 -11.53 18.94
CA PHE A 51 -9.02 -12.07 17.63
C PHE A 51 -8.51 -13.49 17.38
N ASN A 52 -7.66 -14.03 18.25
CA ASN A 52 -7.01 -15.33 18.07
C ASN A 52 -6.24 -15.44 16.74
N CYS A 53 -5.68 -14.32 16.28
CA CYS A 53 -4.90 -14.22 15.05
C CYS A 53 -3.40 -14.21 15.34
N THR A 54 -2.62 -14.82 14.45
CA THR A 54 -1.17 -14.63 14.43
C THR A 54 -0.87 -13.17 14.05
N PRO A 55 -0.01 -12.46 14.79
CA PRO A 55 0.24 -11.04 14.57
C PRO A 55 1.17 -10.79 13.38
N ASN A 56 0.67 -11.01 12.16
CA ASN A 56 1.36 -10.70 10.92
C ASN A 56 1.07 -9.25 10.51
N ALA A 57 2.12 -8.44 10.37
CA ALA A 57 1.98 -7.04 9.98
C ALA A 57 1.71 -6.85 8.47
N THR A 58 1.76 -7.93 7.68
CA THR A 58 1.61 -7.89 6.23
C THR A 58 0.70 -9.00 5.74
N HIS A 59 -0.09 -8.71 4.71
CA HIS A 59 -0.90 -9.68 3.98
C HIS A 59 -0.43 -9.76 2.53
N GLN A 60 -0.68 -10.90 1.89
CA GLN A 60 -0.33 -11.13 0.49
C GLN A 60 -1.58 -11.52 -0.29
N PHE A 61 -1.93 -10.70 -1.29
CA PHE A 61 -3.05 -10.93 -2.19
C PHE A 61 -2.59 -10.80 -3.65
N ASP A 62 -3.28 -11.49 -4.56
CA ASP A 62 -3.10 -11.22 -5.99
C ASP A 62 -3.72 -9.85 -6.31
N VAL A 63 -2.87 -8.91 -6.72
CA VAL A 63 -3.25 -7.54 -7.04
C VAL A 63 -3.28 -7.26 -8.54
N LYS A 64 -3.06 -8.25 -9.42
CA LYS A 64 -2.94 -8.02 -10.88
C LYS A 64 -4.12 -7.24 -11.46
N ARG A 65 -5.34 -7.49 -10.98
CA ARG A 65 -6.58 -6.86 -11.47
C ARG A 65 -6.77 -5.42 -11.00
N VAL A 66 -6.12 -5.03 -9.90
CA VAL A 66 -6.27 -3.70 -9.27
C VAL A 66 -5.00 -2.85 -9.36
N ALA A 67 -3.86 -3.49 -9.65
CA ALA A 67 -2.59 -2.82 -9.83
C ALA A 67 -2.64 -1.97 -11.10
N ARG A 68 -2.49 -0.66 -10.91
CA ARG A 68 -2.25 0.28 -12.00
C ARG A 68 -0.77 0.59 -12.07
N THR A 69 -0.25 0.68 -13.29
CA THR A 69 1.11 1.12 -13.55
C THR A 69 1.12 2.35 -14.43
N PHE A 70 2.14 3.17 -14.27
CA PHE A 70 2.31 4.44 -14.95
C PHE A 70 3.67 4.42 -15.63
N HIS A 71 3.71 4.67 -16.94
CA HIS A 71 4.96 4.69 -17.67
C HIS A 71 5.77 5.94 -17.37
N TYR A 72 7.05 5.75 -17.10
CA TYR A 72 8.05 6.79 -16.91
C TYR A 72 9.29 6.44 -17.72
N VAL A 73 9.98 7.45 -18.23
CA VAL A 73 11.18 7.31 -19.05
C VAL A 73 12.37 7.95 -18.35
N CYS A 74 13.57 7.44 -18.63
CA CYS A 74 14.83 8.13 -18.40
C CYS A 74 15.68 8.09 -19.67
N ASP A 75 16.93 8.52 -19.56
CA ASP A 75 17.85 8.60 -20.72
C ASP A 75 18.26 7.21 -21.26
N CYS A 76 17.91 6.11 -20.58
CA CYS A 76 18.34 4.76 -20.98
C CYS A 76 17.24 3.69 -21.03
N ASP A 77 16.02 3.94 -20.54
CA ASP A 77 14.99 2.90 -20.41
C ASP A 77 13.58 3.46 -20.13
N THR A 78 12.58 2.59 -20.20
CA THR A 78 11.19 2.85 -19.76
C THR A 78 10.84 1.98 -18.54
N TYR A 79 10.12 2.56 -17.58
CA TYR A 79 9.72 1.91 -16.34
C TYR A 79 8.21 2.01 -16.13
N ALA A 80 7.58 0.89 -15.76
CA ALA A 80 6.23 0.86 -15.24
C ALA A 80 6.25 1.12 -13.72
N LEU A 81 5.95 2.35 -13.29
CA LEU A 81 5.89 2.72 -11.88
C LEU A 81 4.56 2.32 -11.26
N SER A 82 4.59 1.85 -10.01
CA SER A 82 3.37 1.62 -9.23
C SER A 82 2.65 2.93 -8.91
N THR A 83 1.34 2.85 -8.64
CA THR A 83 0.52 3.98 -8.17
C THR A 83 1.17 4.75 -7.02
N ARG A 84 1.82 4.05 -6.07
CA ARG A 84 2.50 4.71 -4.94
C ARG A 84 3.64 5.62 -5.42
N ARG A 85 4.51 5.14 -6.31
CA ARG A 85 5.63 5.94 -6.83
C ARG A 85 5.12 7.08 -7.69
N HIS A 86 4.13 6.83 -8.54
CA HIS A 86 3.47 7.87 -9.32
C HIS A 86 2.89 8.98 -8.43
N ASN A 87 2.12 8.63 -7.40
CA ASN A 87 1.54 9.61 -6.45
C ASN A 87 2.62 10.37 -5.66
N ASN A 88 3.73 9.71 -5.32
CA ASN A 88 4.85 10.40 -4.67
C ASN A 88 5.49 11.43 -5.61
N ILE A 89 5.64 11.12 -6.90
CA ILE A 89 6.14 12.07 -7.91
C ILE A 89 5.21 13.27 -8.05
N LEU A 90 3.89 13.03 -8.11
CA LEU A 90 2.89 14.13 -8.12
C LEU A 90 2.97 15.03 -6.87
N LYS A 91 3.47 14.50 -5.74
CA LYS A 91 3.73 15.25 -4.51
C LYS A 91 5.13 15.88 -4.46
N GLY A 92 5.89 15.82 -5.55
CA GLY A 92 7.22 16.43 -5.68
C GLY A 92 8.40 15.50 -5.38
N ALA A 93 8.18 14.20 -5.12
CA ALA A 93 9.29 13.27 -4.96
C ALA A 93 10.01 13.02 -6.30
N GLN A 94 11.33 12.92 -6.25
CA GLN A 94 12.15 12.62 -7.42
C GLN A 94 12.73 11.21 -7.31
N TYR A 95 12.57 10.42 -8.37
CA TYR A 95 13.18 9.09 -8.48
C TYR A 95 14.24 9.09 -9.59
N LYS A 96 15.37 8.46 -9.34
CA LYS A 96 16.46 8.29 -10.31
C LYS A 96 16.51 6.86 -10.83
N CYS A 97 16.84 6.72 -12.12
CA CYS A 97 17.18 5.45 -12.72
C CYS A 97 18.42 4.87 -12.03
N ARG A 98 18.42 3.58 -11.68
CA ARG A 98 19.59 2.92 -11.08
C ARG A 98 20.74 2.73 -12.07
N LYS A 99 20.45 2.66 -13.38
CA LYS A 99 21.44 2.45 -14.45
C LYS A 99 22.14 3.76 -14.83
N CYS A 100 21.39 4.76 -15.29
CA CYS A 100 21.96 6.01 -15.80
C CYS A 100 21.92 7.19 -14.80
N GLN A 101 21.33 7.02 -13.62
CA GLN A 101 21.17 8.07 -12.59
C GLN A 101 20.32 9.29 -13.00
N ALA A 102 19.82 9.34 -14.23
CA ALA A 102 18.89 10.37 -14.69
C ALA A 102 17.54 10.28 -13.96
N LEU A 103 16.86 11.43 -13.85
CA LEU A 103 15.52 11.50 -13.27
C LEU A 103 14.51 10.73 -14.13
N LEU A 104 13.62 9.99 -13.47
CA LEU A 104 12.44 9.43 -14.11
C LEU A 104 11.46 10.55 -14.41
N ARG A 105 11.07 10.67 -15.68
CA ARG A 105 10.13 11.68 -16.18
C ARG A 105 8.90 10.98 -16.72
N ALA A 106 7.72 11.52 -16.48
CA ALA A 106 6.56 11.07 -17.23
C ALA A 106 6.84 11.35 -18.72
N PRO A 107 6.48 10.45 -19.65
CA PRO A 107 6.56 10.78 -21.08
C PRO A 107 5.76 12.06 -21.30
N ASP A 108 6.32 13.04 -22.00
CA ASP A 108 5.71 14.38 -22.15
C ASP A 108 4.25 14.27 -22.56
N VAL A 109 3.36 14.62 -21.63
CA VAL A 109 1.92 14.65 -21.86
C VAL A 109 1.55 16.06 -22.31
N GLY A 110 1.94 16.39 -23.54
CA GLY A 110 1.16 17.34 -24.32
C GLY A 110 -0.18 16.67 -24.63
N SER A 111 -1.21 16.89 -23.80
CA SER A 111 -2.60 16.42 -23.95
C SER A 111 -3.01 15.12 -23.25
N LEU A 112 -3.19 15.15 -21.93
CA LEU A 112 -4.22 14.35 -21.26
C LEU A 112 -4.88 15.25 -20.20
N LYS A 113 -5.93 15.95 -20.63
CA LYS A 113 -6.94 16.48 -19.73
C LYS A 113 -7.63 15.31 -19.03
N ALA A 114 -7.85 15.47 -17.73
CA ALA A 114 -8.90 14.87 -16.91
C ALA A 114 -9.25 13.38 -17.14
N TYR A 115 -8.84 12.55 -16.19
CA TYR A 115 -9.63 11.40 -15.72
C TYR A 115 -9.60 11.37 -14.19
#